data_AF-A0A7Z9DY62-F1
#
_entry.id   AF-A0A7Z9DY62-F1
#
_cell.length_a   1.000
_cell.length_b   1.000
_cell.length_c   1.000
_cell.angle_alpha   90.00
_cell.angle_beta   90.00
_cell.angle_gamma   90.00
#
_symmetry.space_group_name_H-M   'P 1'
#
loop_
_entity.id
_entity.type
_entity.pdbx_description
1 polymer ?
#
loop_
_entity_poly.entity_id
_entity_poly.type
_entity_poly.pdbx_seq_one_letter_code
_entity_poly.pdbx_strand_id
1 'polypeptide(L)'
;MGKKILIQELNVMNESLKAFLALNQAVTLIHSNDNQSLELKQSATDLSQSIQLCTDEMRQSAVKLEQLLKNCYQDLDQAGEVWNSKAGILSIPKEEIWEQIAQISNVDVRIRNLRKKCKTEVIKELRESWKNRVTELKKQWFTEKNTGKPKQEAGLSDKDSLIKGLEKELIVQNRQIILAIKHNIQLLDKELYNFQINLLESHISYYQIKDKNNLLSKISDFRYKRNFLFYVKGNVSNPLIDLIKPSWDSFYKDSFLVVKKDQLDDFSITVLLFMESSLLPRLDECFDLALSTLMFHLTFYDDLLEKQNRYEQEMPQKWQAEKQSLDQLRSQIDKVQTEIDTILNSISTSEK
;
A
#
# COMPACT_ATOMS: atom_id res chain seq x y z
N MET A 1 26.41 7.45 35.58
CA MET A 1 26.79 6.59 36.72
C MET A 1 26.78 5.10 36.35
N GLY A 2 25.76 4.59 35.65
CA GLY A 2 25.68 3.15 35.27
C GLY A 2 26.79 2.58 34.36
N LYS A 3 27.37 3.37 33.44
CA LYS A 3 28.42 2.92 32.50
C LYS A 3 29.69 2.35 33.18
N LYS A 4 30.22 3.07 34.17
CA LYS A 4 31.42 2.62 34.88
C LYS A 4 31.14 1.35 35.66
N ILE A 5 29.92 1.22 36.17
CA ILE A 5 29.49 0.10 37.01
C ILE A 5 29.40 -1.17 36.16
N LEU A 6 28.72 -1.16 35.01
CA LEU A 6 28.54 -2.36 34.18
C LEU A 6 29.88 -2.94 33.66
N ILE A 7 30.76 -2.10 33.10
CA ILE A 7 32.07 -2.56 32.61
C ILE A 7 32.93 -3.05 33.78
N GLN A 8 32.85 -2.38 34.94
CA GLN A 8 33.58 -2.83 36.13
C GLN A 8 33.05 -4.17 36.65
N GLU A 9 31.74 -4.39 36.64
CA GLU A 9 31.12 -5.67 37.01
C GLU A 9 31.51 -6.80 36.04
N LEU A 10 31.55 -6.52 34.74
CA LEU A 10 32.04 -7.48 33.74
C LEU A 10 33.52 -7.81 33.92
N ASN A 11 34.35 -6.82 34.24
CA ASN A 11 35.75 -7.05 34.55
C ASN A 11 35.91 -7.90 35.81
N VAL A 12 35.12 -7.64 36.85
CA VAL A 12 35.10 -8.46 38.08
C VAL A 12 34.66 -9.89 37.77
N MET A 13 33.65 -10.07 36.93
CA MET A 13 33.20 -11.39 36.48
C MET A 13 34.30 -12.13 35.71
N ASN A 14 35.00 -11.43 34.82
CA ASN A 14 36.11 -11.99 34.04
C ASN A 14 37.28 -12.43 34.95
N GLU A 15 37.67 -11.61 35.93
CA GLU A 15 38.70 -11.98 36.91
C GLU A 15 38.26 -13.15 37.81
N SER A 16 37.00 -13.17 38.24
CA SER A 16 36.44 -14.28 39.02
C SER A 16 36.44 -15.58 38.22
N LEU A 17 36.06 -15.51 36.95
CA LEU A 17 36.11 -16.64 36.02
C LEU A 17 37.53 -17.19 35.89
N LYS A 18 38.53 -16.32 35.66
CA LYS A 18 39.94 -16.75 35.58
C LYS A 18 40.39 -17.47 36.85
N ALA A 19 39.98 -16.98 38.03
CA ALA A 19 40.29 -17.62 39.30
C ALA A 19 39.65 -19.02 39.40
N PHE A 20 38.37 -19.17 39.00
CA PHE A 20 37.72 -20.48 38.96
C PHE A 20 38.37 -21.44 37.97
N LEU A 21 38.76 -20.98 36.79
CA LEU A 21 39.48 -21.80 35.81
C LEU A 21 40.85 -22.26 36.33
N ALA A 22 41.60 -21.38 37.00
CA ALA A 22 42.87 -21.74 37.63
C ALA A 22 42.70 -22.74 38.79
N LEU A 23 41.65 -22.57 39.60
CA LEU A 23 41.30 -23.54 40.65
C LEU A 23 40.96 -24.91 40.04
N ASN A 24 40.19 -24.95 38.95
CA ASN A 24 39.83 -26.21 38.31
C ASN A 24 41.08 -26.92 37.77
N GLN A 25 42.03 -26.20 37.17
CA GLN A 25 43.32 -26.75 36.74
C GLN A 25 44.13 -27.33 37.90
N ALA A 26 44.19 -26.62 39.04
CA ALA A 26 44.87 -27.12 40.23
C ALA A 26 44.21 -28.40 40.79
N VAL A 27 42.87 -28.47 40.74
CA VAL A 27 42.09 -29.66 41.12
C VAL A 27 42.37 -30.84 40.18
N THR A 28 42.51 -30.61 38.88
CA THR A 28 42.88 -31.66 37.91
C THR A 28 44.26 -32.26 38.22
N LEU A 29 45.24 -31.44 38.64
CA LEU A 29 46.58 -31.92 39.03
C LEU A 29 46.51 -32.86 40.23
N ILE A 30 45.65 -32.56 41.21
CA ILE A 30 45.42 -33.43 42.38
C ILE A 30 44.83 -34.77 41.95
N HIS A 31 43.87 -34.76 41.01
CA HIS A 31 43.24 -35.97 40.49
C HIS A 31 44.24 -36.88 39.76
N SER A 32 45.14 -36.27 38.97
CA SER A 32 46.15 -36.98 38.16
C SER A 32 47.36 -37.53 38.93
N ASN A 33 47.48 -37.24 40.23
CA ASN A 33 48.61 -37.66 41.05
C ASN A 33 48.32 -39.02 41.73
N ASP A 34 49.09 -40.05 41.36
CA ASP A 34 48.92 -41.41 41.88
C ASP A 34 49.26 -41.57 43.37
N ASN A 35 50.00 -40.62 43.95
CA ASN A 35 50.36 -40.65 45.37
C ASN A 35 49.31 -40.02 46.29
N GLN A 36 48.17 -39.55 45.77
CA GLN A 36 47.09 -38.94 46.56
C GLN A 36 46.07 -39.98 47.05
N SER A 37 45.52 -39.75 48.25
CA SER A 37 44.51 -40.64 48.84
C SER A 37 43.19 -40.61 48.06
N LEU A 38 42.40 -41.67 48.18
CA LEU A 38 41.09 -41.80 47.52
C LEU A 38 40.11 -40.71 47.99
N GLU A 39 40.12 -40.38 49.27
CA GLU A 39 39.26 -39.35 49.88
C GLU A 39 39.59 -37.95 49.33
N LEU A 40 40.88 -37.68 49.12
CA LEU A 40 41.34 -36.40 48.58
C LEU A 40 41.04 -36.28 47.08
N LYS A 41 41.13 -37.40 46.34
CA LYS A 41 40.63 -37.48 44.95
C LYS A 41 39.11 -37.28 44.87
N GLN A 42 38.33 -37.82 45.81
CA GLN A 42 36.88 -37.60 45.86
C GLN A 42 36.54 -36.14 46.18
N SER A 43 37.20 -35.54 47.17
CA SER A 43 37.01 -34.12 47.51
C SER A 43 37.39 -33.20 46.35
N ALA A 44 38.43 -33.55 45.59
CA ALA A 44 38.81 -32.86 44.36
C ALA A 44 37.70 -32.95 43.29
N THR A 45 37.08 -34.12 43.10
CA THR A 45 35.93 -34.29 42.20
C THR A 45 34.74 -33.41 42.60
N ASP A 46 34.35 -33.42 43.89
CA ASP A 46 33.23 -32.63 44.39
C ASP A 46 33.48 -31.11 44.24
N LEU A 47 34.72 -30.68 44.47
CA LEU A 47 35.14 -29.29 44.25
C LEU A 47 35.13 -28.92 42.76
N SER A 48 35.62 -29.79 41.87
CA SER A 48 35.57 -29.58 40.41
C SER A 48 34.12 -29.42 39.93
N GLN A 49 33.20 -30.26 40.41
CA GLN A 49 31.78 -30.14 40.08
C GLN A 49 31.19 -28.80 40.56
N SER A 50 31.55 -28.35 41.76
CA SER A 50 31.10 -27.05 42.29
C SER A 50 31.65 -25.88 41.48
N ILE A 51 32.93 -25.94 41.08
CA ILE A 51 33.55 -24.94 40.20
C ILE A 51 32.86 -24.93 38.84
N GLN A 52 32.53 -26.10 38.28
CA GLN A 52 31.83 -26.21 36.99
C GLN A 52 30.47 -25.51 37.03
N LEU A 53 29.70 -25.70 38.11
CA LEU A 53 28.42 -24.99 38.28
C LEU A 53 28.59 -23.47 38.28
N CYS A 54 29.65 -22.95 38.93
CA CYS A 54 29.96 -21.52 38.91
C CYS A 54 30.34 -21.03 37.51
N THR A 55 31.19 -21.77 36.78
CA THR A 55 31.59 -21.39 35.42
C THR A 55 30.43 -21.46 34.44
N ASP A 56 29.53 -22.44 34.60
CA ASP A 56 28.33 -22.60 33.78
C ASP A 56 27.36 -21.42 33.98
N GLU A 57 27.13 -20.98 35.23
CA GLU A 57 26.29 -19.82 35.52
C GLU A 57 26.88 -18.53 34.91
N MET A 58 28.20 -18.33 35.04
CA MET A 58 28.90 -17.20 34.40
C MET A 58 28.76 -17.25 32.87
N ARG A 59 28.87 -18.44 32.27
CA ARG A 59 28.65 -18.64 30.82
C ARG A 59 27.22 -18.25 30.43
N GLN A 60 26.22 -18.79 31.12
CA GLN A 60 24.81 -18.54 30.81
C GLN A 60 24.46 -17.05 30.96
N SER A 61 24.97 -16.41 32.01
CA SER A 61 24.84 -14.97 32.22
C SER A 61 25.45 -14.16 31.09
N ALA A 62 26.66 -14.51 30.63
CA ALA A 62 27.32 -13.87 29.50
C ALA A 62 26.54 -14.05 28.18
N VAL A 63 26.05 -15.27 27.88
CA VAL A 63 25.22 -15.55 26.70
C VAL A 63 23.92 -14.74 26.73
N LYS A 64 23.26 -14.67 27.89
CA LYS A 64 22.04 -13.88 28.06
C LYS A 64 22.30 -12.40 27.82
N LEU A 65 23.42 -11.88 28.32
CA LEU A 65 23.78 -10.48 28.12
C LEU A 65 24.11 -10.17 26.65
N GLU A 66 24.80 -11.08 25.96
CA GLU A 66 25.03 -11.00 24.51
C GLU A 66 23.71 -10.92 23.73
N GLN A 67 22.73 -11.76 24.07
CA GLN A 67 21.41 -11.72 23.44
C GLN A 67 20.68 -10.40 23.67
N LEU A 68 20.77 -9.83 24.88
CA LEU A 68 20.17 -8.54 25.18
C LEU A 68 20.87 -7.38 24.44
N LEU A 69 22.19 -7.46 24.26
CA LEU A 69 22.95 -6.46 23.49
C LEU A 69 22.52 -6.39 22.02
N LYS A 70 22.06 -7.50 21.43
CA LYS A 70 21.50 -7.48 20.07
C LYS A 70 20.33 -6.49 19.94
N ASN A 71 19.48 -6.40 20.96
CA ASN A 71 18.39 -5.43 20.98
C ASN A 71 18.94 -3.99 21.06
N CYS A 72 19.98 -3.76 21.86
CA CYS A 72 20.63 -2.45 21.94
C CYS A 72 21.25 -2.02 20.60
N TYR A 73 21.88 -2.95 19.87
CA TYR A 73 22.37 -2.67 18.52
C TYR A 73 21.24 -2.34 17.56
N GLN A 74 20.12 -3.09 17.60
CA GLN A 74 18.95 -2.83 16.75
C GLN A 74 18.34 -1.45 17.03
N ASP A 75 18.18 -1.06 18.29
CA ASP A 75 17.64 0.26 18.66
C ASP A 75 18.58 1.38 18.19
N LEU A 76 19.89 1.16 18.27
CA LEU A 76 20.87 2.12 17.78
C LEU A 76 20.88 2.22 16.25
N ASP A 77 20.76 1.10 15.56
CA ASP A 77 20.65 1.06 14.09
C ASP A 77 19.39 1.81 13.63
N GLN A 78 18.25 1.61 14.32
CA GLN A 78 17.02 2.37 14.07
C GLN A 78 17.20 3.88 14.31
N ALA A 79 17.87 4.29 15.39
CA ALA A 79 18.18 5.70 15.63
C ALA A 79 19.13 6.27 14.56
N GLY A 80 20.07 5.45 14.07
CA GLY A 80 20.93 5.77 12.92
C GLY A 80 20.15 5.98 11.63
N GLU A 81 19.15 5.13 11.34
CA GLU A 81 18.24 5.32 10.21
C GLU A 81 17.45 6.63 10.32
N VAL A 82 16.94 6.96 11.52
CA VAL A 82 16.24 8.23 11.77
C VAL A 82 17.14 9.40 11.41
N TRP A 83 18.39 9.38 11.88
CA TRP A 83 19.35 10.44 11.61
C TRP A 83 19.71 10.53 10.12
N ASN A 84 20.02 9.40 9.47
CA ASN A 84 20.32 9.36 8.03
C ASN A 84 19.14 9.85 7.19
N SER A 85 17.91 9.55 7.61
CA SER A 85 16.69 10.01 6.94
C SER A 85 16.57 11.53 6.94
N LYS A 86 16.96 12.21 8.04
CA LYS A 86 16.96 13.67 8.10
C LYS A 86 17.86 14.27 7.01
N ALA A 87 19.09 13.77 6.90
CA ALA A 87 20.07 14.24 5.92
C ALA A 87 19.60 13.98 4.48
N GLY A 88 19.03 12.80 4.23
CA GLY A 88 18.42 12.46 2.95
C GLY A 88 17.28 13.41 2.57
N ILE A 89 16.35 13.66 3.50
CA ILE A 89 15.22 14.57 3.29
C ILE A 89 15.69 16.01 3.00
N LEU A 90 16.68 16.54 3.73
CA LEU A 90 17.24 17.87 3.47
C LEU A 90 18.00 17.96 2.13
N SER A 91 18.52 16.85 1.62
CA SER A 91 19.25 16.84 0.34
C SER A 91 18.36 16.99 -0.89
N ILE A 92 17.05 16.79 -0.74
CA ILE A 92 16.07 16.94 -1.82
C ILE A 92 15.87 18.43 -2.13
N PRO A 93 16.10 18.90 -3.36
CA PRO A 93 15.85 20.30 -3.72
C PRO A 93 14.38 20.68 -3.53
N LYS A 94 14.11 21.84 -2.94
CA LYS A 94 12.73 22.33 -2.74
C LYS A 94 12.02 22.56 -4.06
N GLU A 95 12.75 23.00 -5.07
CA GLU A 95 12.26 23.23 -6.43
C GLU A 95 11.69 21.93 -7.01
N GLU A 96 12.37 20.79 -6.82
CA GLU A 96 11.87 19.49 -7.27
C GLU A 96 10.55 19.13 -6.58
N ILE A 97 10.42 19.39 -5.27
CA ILE A 97 9.18 19.13 -4.55
C ILE A 97 8.04 20.02 -5.08
N TRP A 98 8.30 21.31 -5.29
CA TRP A 98 7.31 22.24 -5.84
C TRP A 98 6.90 21.89 -7.27
N GLU A 99 7.83 21.46 -8.11
CA GLU A 99 7.53 20.95 -9.45
C GLU A 99 6.60 19.75 -9.40
N GLN A 100 6.85 18.81 -8.48
CA GLN A 100 5.99 17.65 -8.29
C GLN A 100 4.58 18.06 -7.83
N ILE A 101 4.46 18.95 -6.84
CA ILE A 101 3.17 19.49 -6.40
C ILE A 101 2.43 20.15 -7.57
N ALA A 102 3.10 21.02 -8.34
CA ALA A 102 2.50 21.71 -9.48
C ALA A 102 2.00 20.74 -10.55
N GLN A 103 2.78 19.70 -10.87
CA GLN A 103 2.38 18.64 -11.79
C GLN A 103 1.16 17.88 -11.28
N ILE A 104 1.16 17.46 -10.01
CA ILE A 104 0.03 16.73 -9.40
C ILE A 104 -1.23 17.59 -9.44
N SER A 105 -1.15 18.85 -9.02
CA SER A 105 -2.28 19.78 -9.02
C SER A 105 -2.85 20.01 -10.42
N ASN A 106 -1.99 20.11 -11.44
CA ASN A 106 -2.44 20.23 -12.83
C ASN A 106 -3.19 18.98 -13.30
N VAL A 107 -2.67 17.79 -12.99
CA VAL A 107 -3.36 16.51 -13.29
C VAL A 107 -4.70 16.43 -12.55
N ASP A 108 -4.77 16.83 -11.27
CA ASP A 108 -6.02 16.83 -10.49
C ASP A 108 -7.10 17.68 -11.17
N VAL A 109 -6.76 18.90 -11.59
CA VAL A 109 -7.68 19.78 -12.34
C VAL A 109 -8.15 19.14 -13.64
N ARG A 110 -7.23 18.54 -14.42
CA ARG A 110 -7.58 17.86 -15.68
C ARG A 110 -8.50 16.67 -15.45
N ILE A 111 -8.25 15.85 -14.43
CA ILE A 111 -9.10 14.72 -14.07
C ILE A 111 -10.50 15.18 -13.63
N ARG A 112 -10.59 16.26 -12.82
CA ARG A 112 -11.89 16.83 -12.43
C ARG A 112 -12.66 17.37 -13.63
N ASN A 113 -11.99 18.05 -14.55
CA ASN A 113 -12.60 18.53 -15.78
C ASN A 113 -13.08 17.38 -16.66
N LEU A 114 -12.28 16.31 -16.79
CA LEU A 114 -12.68 15.11 -17.51
C LEU A 114 -13.91 14.44 -16.88
N ARG A 115 -13.96 14.33 -15.55
CA ARG A 115 -15.14 13.83 -14.82
C ARG A 115 -16.37 14.67 -15.11
N LYS A 116 -16.25 16.01 -15.07
CA LYS A 116 -17.34 16.93 -15.41
C LYS A 116 -17.81 16.73 -16.84
N LYS A 117 -16.89 16.68 -17.80
CA LYS A 117 -17.17 16.44 -19.23
C LYS A 117 -17.93 15.15 -19.44
N CYS A 118 -17.53 14.07 -18.76
CA CYS A 118 -18.25 12.81 -18.79
C CYS A 118 -19.68 12.94 -18.25
N LYS A 119 -19.87 13.61 -17.11
CA LYS A 119 -21.20 13.80 -16.48
C LYS A 119 -22.13 14.66 -17.31
N THR A 120 -21.60 15.59 -18.12
CA THR A 120 -22.43 16.53 -18.88
C THR A 120 -22.56 16.14 -20.35
N GLU A 121 -21.46 15.95 -21.06
CA GLU A 121 -21.43 15.81 -22.52
C GLU A 121 -21.70 14.36 -22.95
N VAL A 122 -20.95 13.40 -22.41
CA VAL A 122 -21.08 11.98 -22.79
C VAL A 122 -22.48 11.45 -22.48
N ILE A 123 -23.04 11.81 -21.31
CA ILE A 123 -24.42 11.46 -20.97
C ILE A 123 -25.40 12.11 -21.94
N LYS A 124 -25.24 13.40 -22.23
CA LYS A 124 -26.13 14.10 -23.15
C LYS A 124 -26.13 13.44 -24.53
N GLU A 125 -24.96 13.11 -25.07
CA GLU A 125 -24.81 12.42 -26.36
C GLU A 125 -25.53 11.05 -26.38
N LEU A 126 -25.35 10.24 -25.32
CA LEU A 126 -26.03 8.95 -25.21
C LEU A 126 -27.56 9.11 -25.11
N ARG A 127 -28.04 10.09 -24.33
CA ARG A 127 -29.48 10.38 -24.22
C ARG A 127 -30.06 10.85 -25.54
N GLU A 128 -29.36 11.71 -26.26
CA GLU A 128 -29.77 12.21 -27.57
C GLU A 128 -29.78 11.08 -28.61
N SER A 129 -28.77 10.20 -28.60
CA SER A 129 -28.73 8.98 -29.42
C SER A 129 -29.98 8.12 -29.23
N TRP A 130 -30.34 7.80 -27.99
CA TRP A 130 -31.55 7.02 -27.68
C TRP A 130 -32.85 7.74 -28.08
N LYS A 131 -32.99 9.03 -27.72
CA LYS A 131 -34.19 9.82 -28.06
C LYS A 131 -34.41 9.92 -29.56
N ASN A 132 -33.35 10.14 -30.33
CA ASN A 132 -33.41 10.18 -31.78
C ASN A 132 -33.90 8.84 -32.33
N ARG A 133 -33.43 7.73 -31.76
CA ARG A 133 -33.84 6.41 -32.21
C ARG A 133 -35.28 6.07 -31.87
N VAL A 134 -35.75 6.40 -30.66
CA VAL A 134 -37.16 6.25 -30.28
C VAL A 134 -38.05 7.10 -31.18
N THR A 135 -37.61 8.31 -31.54
CA THR A 135 -38.32 9.18 -32.48
C THR A 135 -38.45 8.53 -33.86
N GLU A 136 -37.39 7.88 -34.35
CA GLU A 136 -37.43 7.16 -35.63
C GLU A 136 -38.37 5.95 -35.58
N LEU A 137 -38.34 5.16 -34.51
CA LEU A 137 -39.28 4.05 -34.30
C LEU A 137 -40.72 4.55 -34.24
N LYS A 138 -40.97 5.70 -33.61
CA LYS A 138 -42.29 6.34 -33.61
C LYS A 138 -42.73 6.74 -35.02
N LYS A 139 -41.86 7.36 -35.80
CA LYS A 139 -42.18 7.70 -37.20
C LYS A 139 -42.51 6.45 -38.01
N GLN A 140 -41.76 5.38 -37.84
CA GLN A 140 -41.91 4.15 -38.60
C GLN A 140 -43.19 3.36 -38.21
N TRP A 141 -43.48 3.25 -36.92
CA TRP A 141 -44.51 2.33 -36.40
C TRP A 141 -45.74 3.00 -35.83
N PHE A 142 -45.71 4.32 -35.60
CA PHE A 142 -46.81 5.13 -35.09
C PHE A 142 -47.24 6.23 -36.09
N THR A 143 -47.03 5.99 -37.38
CA THR A 143 -47.56 6.80 -38.48
C THR A 143 -48.37 5.92 -39.43
N GLU A 144 -49.53 6.38 -39.87
CA GLU A 144 -50.34 5.70 -40.88
C GLU A 144 -49.63 5.73 -42.25
N LYS A 145 -49.37 4.55 -42.82
CA LYS A 145 -48.65 4.41 -44.11
C LYS A 145 -49.30 5.15 -45.28
N ASN A 146 -50.63 5.27 -45.27
CA ASN A 146 -51.39 5.82 -46.40
C ASN A 146 -51.65 7.33 -46.27
N THR A 147 -51.76 7.85 -45.05
CA THR A 147 -52.18 9.24 -44.79
C THR A 147 -51.08 10.09 -44.18
N GLY A 148 -50.00 9.48 -43.68
CA GLY A 148 -48.93 10.15 -42.94
C GLY A 148 -49.38 10.68 -41.57
N LYS A 149 -50.60 10.39 -41.12
CA LYS A 149 -51.12 10.89 -39.84
C LYS A 149 -50.54 10.09 -38.66
N PRO A 150 -50.29 10.73 -37.51
CA PRO A 150 -49.87 10.03 -36.30
C PRO A 150 -50.97 9.08 -35.82
N LYS A 151 -50.61 7.84 -35.45
CA LYS A 151 -51.48 6.90 -34.75
C LYS A 151 -51.00 6.68 -33.31
N GLN A 152 -51.92 6.32 -32.43
CA GLN A 152 -51.63 6.10 -31.01
C GLN A 152 -51.19 4.67 -30.69
N GLU A 153 -51.42 3.73 -31.60
CA GLU A 153 -51.19 2.30 -31.37
C GLU A 153 -50.50 1.64 -32.58
N ALA A 154 -49.51 0.79 -32.29
CA ALA A 154 -48.96 -0.16 -33.25
C ALA A 154 -49.65 -1.51 -33.08
N GLY A 155 -50.42 -1.92 -34.10
CA GLY A 155 -51.23 -3.14 -34.08
C GLY A 155 -50.43 -4.42 -34.24
N LEU A 156 -51.13 -5.56 -34.21
CA LEU A 156 -50.56 -6.92 -34.22
C LEU A 156 -49.53 -7.16 -35.34
N SER A 157 -49.78 -6.65 -36.56
CA SER A 157 -48.88 -6.80 -37.71
C SER A 157 -47.58 -6.00 -37.61
N ASP A 158 -47.58 -4.91 -36.84
CA ASP A 158 -46.45 -4.00 -36.65
C ASP A 158 -45.68 -4.29 -35.34
N LYS A 159 -46.37 -4.82 -34.32
CA LYS A 159 -45.86 -5.09 -32.97
C LYS A 159 -44.55 -5.86 -32.98
N ASP A 160 -44.52 -7.05 -33.59
CA ASP A 160 -43.34 -7.92 -33.53
C ASP A 160 -42.12 -7.28 -34.18
N SER A 161 -42.35 -6.48 -35.23
CA SER A 161 -41.28 -5.74 -35.91
C SER A 161 -40.78 -4.56 -35.07
N LEU A 162 -41.68 -3.85 -34.37
CA LEU A 162 -41.32 -2.81 -33.41
C LEU A 162 -40.50 -3.37 -32.23
N ILE A 163 -40.92 -4.49 -31.65
CA ILE A 163 -40.22 -5.15 -30.54
C ILE A 163 -38.83 -5.60 -30.98
N LYS A 164 -38.71 -6.29 -32.12
CA LYS A 164 -37.40 -6.65 -32.71
C LYS A 164 -36.53 -5.43 -33.02
N GLY A 165 -37.15 -4.33 -33.41
CA GLY A 165 -36.49 -3.04 -33.61
C GLY A 165 -35.90 -2.52 -32.31
N LEU A 166 -36.69 -2.49 -31.23
CA LEU A 166 -36.26 -2.05 -29.91
C LEU A 166 -35.12 -2.92 -29.34
N GLU A 167 -35.22 -4.25 -29.45
CA GLU A 167 -34.15 -5.17 -29.00
C GLU A 167 -32.82 -4.88 -29.69
N LYS A 168 -32.84 -4.69 -31.02
CA LYS A 168 -31.64 -4.34 -31.79
C LYS A 168 -31.04 -3.02 -31.32
N GLU A 169 -31.88 -2.03 -31.03
CA GLU A 169 -31.41 -0.73 -30.57
C GLU A 169 -30.86 -0.76 -29.15
N LEU A 170 -31.45 -1.56 -28.25
CA LEU A 170 -30.90 -1.78 -26.92
C LEU A 170 -29.49 -2.39 -26.97
N ILE A 171 -29.24 -3.32 -27.91
CA ILE A 171 -27.90 -3.88 -28.15
C ILE A 171 -26.94 -2.79 -28.64
N VAL A 172 -27.37 -1.92 -29.55
CA VAL A 172 -26.56 -0.80 -30.06
C VAL A 172 -26.23 0.19 -28.95
N GLN A 173 -27.22 0.59 -28.14
CA GLN A 173 -27.02 1.50 -27.00
C GLN A 173 -26.07 0.90 -25.96
N ASN A 174 -26.20 -0.40 -25.67
CA ASN A 174 -25.26 -1.08 -24.78
C ASN A 174 -23.82 -1.00 -25.30
N ARG A 175 -23.60 -1.20 -26.61
CA ARG A 175 -22.27 -1.04 -27.23
C ARG A 175 -21.75 0.39 -27.13
N GLN A 176 -22.60 1.40 -27.34
CA GLN A 176 -22.22 2.80 -27.19
C GLN A 176 -21.80 3.13 -25.76
N ILE A 177 -22.52 2.63 -24.74
CA ILE A 177 -22.15 2.79 -23.33
C ILE A 177 -20.78 2.15 -23.05
N ILE A 178 -20.54 0.93 -23.54
CA ILE A 178 -19.26 0.23 -23.34
C ILE A 178 -18.11 1.02 -23.97
N LEU A 179 -18.29 1.52 -25.20
CA LEU A 179 -17.29 2.34 -25.88
C LEU A 179 -17.04 3.66 -25.15
N ALA A 180 -18.09 4.31 -24.64
CA ALA A 180 -17.98 5.52 -23.85
C ALA A 180 -17.19 5.29 -22.55
N ILE A 181 -17.47 4.19 -21.83
CA ILE A 181 -16.71 3.79 -20.63
C ILE A 181 -15.24 3.60 -20.99
N LYS A 182 -14.95 2.77 -21.99
CA LYS A 182 -13.57 2.46 -22.41
C LYS A 182 -12.80 3.72 -22.82
N HIS A 183 -13.41 4.58 -23.61
CA HIS A 183 -12.79 5.82 -24.06
C HIS A 183 -12.47 6.75 -22.88
N ASN A 184 -13.41 6.96 -21.95
CA ASN A 184 -13.18 7.82 -20.79
C ASN A 184 -12.14 7.24 -19.82
N ILE A 185 -12.13 5.91 -19.63
CA ILE A 185 -11.07 5.24 -18.85
C ILE A 185 -9.71 5.43 -19.53
N GLN A 186 -9.62 5.31 -20.86
CA GLN A 186 -8.36 5.56 -21.59
C GLN A 186 -7.87 7.01 -21.46
N LEU A 187 -8.78 7.98 -21.51
CA LEU A 187 -8.44 9.38 -21.27
C LEU A 187 -7.93 9.59 -19.84
N LEU A 188 -8.60 8.99 -18.85
CA LEU A 188 -8.18 9.05 -17.45
C LEU A 188 -6.81 8.40 -17.23
N ASP A 189 -6.59 7.21 -17.81
CA ASP A 189 -5.32 6.48 -17.73
C ASP A 189 -4.19 7.29 -18.38
N LYS A 190 -4.46 7.99 -19.48
CA LYS A 190 -3.49 8.90 -20.10
C LYS A 190 -3.11 10.06 -19.19
N GLU A 191 -4.07 10.69 -18.51
CA GLU A 191 -3.76 11.73 -17.52
C GLU A 191 -2.91 11.21 -16.36
N LEU A 192 -3.18 9.98 -15.89
CA LEU A 192 -2.38 9.31 -14.86
C LEU A 192 -1.03 8.79 -15.35
N TYR A 193 -0.87 8.51 -16.65
CA TYR A 193 0.41 8.09 -17.23
C TYR A 193 1.34 9.28 -17.44
N ASN A 194 0.80 10.42 -17.88
CA ASN A 194 1.55 11.68 -18.00
C ASN A 194 2.04 12.17 -16.63
N PHE A 195 1.38 11.73 -15.56
CA PHE A 195 1.85 11.76 -14.19
C PHE A 195 2.93 10.68 -13.98
N GLN A 196 4.09 10.84 -14.64
CA GLN A 196 5.26 10.01 -14.35
C GLN A 196 5.93 10.49 -13.06
N ILE A 197 5.68 9.76 -11.99
CA ILE A 197 6.23 10.05 -10.67
C ILE A 197 7.68 9.55 -10.57
N ASN A 198 8.53 10.00 -11.49
CA ASN A 198 9.90 9.52 -11.61
C ASN A 198 10.72 9.76 -10.33
N LEU A 199 10.28 10.70 -9.48
CA LEU A 199 10.98 11.09 -8.27
C LEU A 199 10.37 10.56 -6.97
N LEU A 200 9.10 10.10 -6.93
CA LEU A 200 8.48 9.72 -5.64
C LEU A 200 9.17 8.52 -4.99
N GLU A 201 9.43 7.45 -5.75
CA GLU A 201 10.12 6.28 -5.20
C GLU A 201 11.53 6.65 -4.72
N SER A 202 12.19 7.59 -5.40
CA SER A 202 13.47 8.17 -4.98
C SER A 202 13.33 8.98 -3.68
N HIS A 203 12.37 9.90 -3.60
CA HIS A 203 12.11 10.69 -2.38
C HIS A 203 11.72 9.81 -1.18
N ILE A 204 10.89 8.79 -1.40
CA ILE A 204 10.53 7.79 -0.39
C ILE A 204 11.75 7.00 0.08
N SER A 205 12.76 6.82 -0.77
CA SER A 205 13.96 6.05 -0.41
C SER A 205 14.77 6.66 0.74
N TYR A 206 14.60 7.97 0.98
CA TYR A 206 15.23 8.69 2.09
C TYR A 206 14.49 8.55 3.43
N TYR A 207 13.31 7.91 3.47
CA TYR A 207 12.60 7.64 4.71
C TYR A 207 13.16 6.39 5.40
N GLN A 208 12.97 6.33 6.72
CA GLN A 208 13.27 5.14 7.53
C GLN A 208 12.56 3.90 6.98
N ILE A 209 13.14 2.71 7.17
CA ILE A 209 12.67 1.47 6.54
C ILE A 209 11.18 1.23 6.77
N LYS A 210 10.70 1.45 8.01
CA LYS A 210 9.30 1.27 8.38
C LYS A 210 8.36 2.18 7.58
N ASP A 211 8.65 3.48 7.54
CA ASP A 211 7.83 4.47 6.83
C ASP A 211 7.89 4.26 5.32
N LYS A 212 9.09 4.02 4.80
CA LYS A 212 9.34 3.67 3.40
C LYS A 212 8.48 2.48 2.97
N ASN A 213 8.53 1.38 3.72
CA ASN A 213 7.77 0.17 3.39
C ASN A 213 6.26 0.41 3.43
N ASN A 214 5.77 1.20 4.40
CA ASN A 214 4.36 1.59 4.46
C ASN A 214 3.93 2.41 3.23
N LEU A 215 4.73 3.38 2.81
CA LEU A 215 4.44 4.20 1.62
C LEU A 215 4.47 3.38 0.33
N LEU A 216 5.49 2.52 0.15
CA LEU A 216 5.60 1.63 -1.02
C LEU A 216 4.44 0.62 -1.09
N SER A 217 3.98 0.11 0.06
CA SER A 217 2.80 -0.74 0.15
C SER A 217 1.55 -0.02 -0.36
N LYS A 218 1.30 1.21 0.08
CA LYS A 218 0.18 2.03 -0.40
C LYS A 218 0.24 2.29 -1.91
N ILE A 219 1.43 2.58 -2.45
CA ILE A 219 1.62 2.76 -3.90
C ILE A 219 1.28 1.47 -4.65
N SER A 220 1.72 0.33 -4.13
CA SER A 220 1.43 -0.98 -4.71
C SER A 220 -0.07 -1.29 -4.69
N ASP A 221 -0.77 -0.97 -3.60
CA ASP A 221 -2.22 -1.08 -3.49
C ASP A 221 -2.95 -0.21 -4.53
N PHE A 222 -2.51 1.03 -4.74
CA PHE A 222 -3.07 1.89 -5.78
C PHE A 222 -2.85 1.32 -7.18
N ARG A 223 -1.63 0.83 -7.48
CA ARG A 223 -1.32 0.18 -8.77
C ARG A 223 -2.22 -1.03 -9.00
N TYR A 224 -2.38 -1.88 -7.98
CA TYR A 224 -3.25 -3.05 -8.05
C TYR A 224 -4.71 -2.66 -8.30
N LYS A 225 -5.26 -1.75 -7.48
CA LYS A 225 -6.65 -1.27 -7.64
C LYS A 225 -6.88 -0.62 -8.99
N ARG A 226 -5.93 0.17 -9.49
CA ARG A 226 -6.00 0.78 -10.82
C ARG A 226 -6.08 -0.30 -11.88
N ASN A 227 -5.17 -1.27 -11.87
CA ASN A 227 -5.15 -2.32 -12.88
C ASN A 227 -6.45 -3.14 -12.86
N PHE A 228 -6.97 -3.44 -11.68
CA PHE A 228 -8.25 -4.12 -11.52
C PHE A 228 -9.41 -3.28 -12.05
N LEU A 229 -9.55 -2.02 -11.64
CA LEU A 229 -10.68 -1.19 -12.05
C LEU A 229 -10.63 -0.82 -13.54
N PHE A 230 -9.46 -0.45 -14.07
CA PHE A 230 -9.34 0.09 -15.42
C PHE A 230 -9.34 -1.03 -16.46
N TYR A 231 -8.65 -2.14 -16.20
CA TYR A 231 -8.44 -3.19 -17.21
C TYR A 231 -9.27 -4.45 -16.97
N VAL A 232 -9.75 -4.70 -15.74
CA VAL A 232 -10.64 -5.84 -15.47
C VAL A 232 -12.09 -5.36 -15.41
N LYS A 233 -12.45 -4.59 -14.38
CA LYS A 233 -13.84 -4.16 -14.15
C LYS A 233 -14.36 -3.22 -15.24
N GLY A 234 -13.53 -2.28 -15.70
CA GLY A 234 -13.86 -1.35 -16.79
C GLY A 234 -14.13 -2.04 -18.13
N ASN A 235 -13.65 -3.28 -18.30
CA ASN A 235 -13.88 -4.11 -19.49
C ASN A 235 -15.05 -5.09 -19.34
N VAL A 236 -15.56 -5.33 -18.13
CA VAL A 236 -16.71 -6.20 -17.87
C VAL A 236 -17.98 -5.36 -17.84
N SER A 237 -18.85 -5.56 -18.83
CA SER A 237 -20.15 -4.88 -18.90
C SER A 237 -21.29 -5.83 -18.60
N ASN A 238 -22.07 -5.54 -17.55
CA ASN A 238 -23.43 -6.04 -17.49
C ASN A 238 -24.18 -5.46 -18.71
N PRO A 239 -24.79 -6.30 -19.55
CA PRO A 239 -25.63 -5.85 -20.64
C PRO A 239 -26.75 -4.93 -20.14
N LEU A 240 -26.96 -3.79 -20.81
CA LEU A 240 -28.10 -2.90 -20.56
C LEU A 240 -29.41 -3.69 -20.50
N ILE A 241 -29.56 -4.70 -21.39
CA ILE A 241 -30.75 -5.56 -21.48
C ILE A 241 -31.03 -6.34 -20.18
N ASP A 242 -29.99 -6.73 -19.45
CA ASP A 242 -30.15 -7.45 -18.19
C ASP A 242 -30.63 -6.51 -17.08
N LEU A 243 -30.17 -5.25 -17.09
CA LEU A 243 -30.58 -4.22 -16.14
C LEU A 243 -32.03 -3.78 -16.35
N ILE A 244 -32.46 -3.67 -17.61
CA ILE A 244 -33.83 -3.28 -17.94
C ILE A 244 -34.80 -4.46 -18.01
N LYS A 245 -34.34 -5.70 -17.81
CA LYS A 245 -35.14 -6.92 -18.02
C LYS A 245 -36.51 -6.88 -17.34
N PRO A 246 -36.66 -6.44 -16.07
CA PRO A 246 -37.99 -6.35 -15.45
C PRO A 246 -38.92 -5.38 -16.19
N SER A 247 -38.41 -4.23 -16.61
CA SER A 247 -39.16 -3.22 -17.37
C SER A 247 -39.46 -3.69 -18.80
N TRP A 248 -38.53 -4.42 -19.41
CA TRP A 248 -38.72 -5.06 -20.71
C TRP A 248 -39.81 -6.14 -20.67
N ASP A 249 -39.77 -7.02 -19.67
CA ASP A 249 -40.77 -8.07 -19.49
C ASP A 249 -42.16 -7.49 -19.22
N SER A 250 -42.26 -6.41 -18.44
CA SER A 250 -43.52 -5.67 -18.25
C SER A 250 -44.01 -5.07 -19.57
N PHE A 251 -43.13 -4.32 -20.27
CA PHE A 251 -43.46 -3.70 -21.55
C PHE A 251 -43.95 -4.74 -22.57
N TYR A 252 -43.31 -5.90 -22.65
CA TYR A 252 -43.71 -6.99 -23.55
C TYR A 252 -45.07 -7.59 -23.18
N LYS A 253 -45.32 -7.83 -21.89
CA LYS A 253 -46.60 -8.37 -21.37
C LYS A 253 -47.75 -7.39 -21.59
N ASP A 254 -47.54 -6.11 -21.28
CA ASP A 254 -48.53 -5.05 -21.41
C ASP A 254 -48.84 -4.69 -22.87
N SER A 255 -48.01 -5.18 -23.79
CA SER A 255 -48.15 -5.03 -25.24
C SER A 255 -48.79 -6.24 -25.92
N PHE A 256 -49.59 -7.06 -25.22
CA PHE A 256 -50.06 -8.36 -25.73
C PHE A 256 -50.71 -8.29 -27.14
N LEU A 257 -51.60 -7.32 -27.40
CA LEU A 257 -52.27 -7.14 -28.70
C LEU A 257 -51.75 -5.95 -29.50
N VAL A 258 -51.45 -4.85 -28.83
CA VAL A 258 -51.00 -3.58 -29.42
C VAL A 258 -49.94 -2.96 -28.52
N VAL A 259 -49.05 -2.16 -29.11
CA VAL A 259 -48.14 -1.29 -28.35
C VAL A 259 -48.69 0.13 -28.41
N LYS A 260 -49.00 0.73 -27.25
CA LYS A 260 -49.42 2.13 -27.18
C LYS A 260 -48.22 3.06 -27.23
N LYS A 261 -48.42 4.25 -27.81
CA LYS A 261 -47.36 5.26 -27.93
C LYS A 261 -46.84 5.72 -26.56
N ASP A 262 -47.74 5.90 -25.60
CA ASP A 262 -47.40 6.30 -24.22
C ASP A 262 -46.63 5.20 -23.48
N GLN A 263 -46.95 3.93 -23.71
CA GLN A 263 -46.17 2.80 -23.16
C GLN A 263 -44.72 2.80 -23.68
N LEU A 264 -44.52 3.13 -24.96
CA LEU A 264 -43.17 3.28 -25.53
C LEU A 264 -42.43 4.49 -24.94
N ASP A 265 -43.14 5.57 -24.61
CA ASP A 265 -42.57 6.73 -23.93
C ASP A 265 -42.09 6.40 -22.51
N ASP A 266 -42.92 5.74 -21.72
CA ASP A 266 -42.58 5.31 -20.36
C ASP A 266 -41.41 4.34 -20.34
N PHE A 267 -41.42 3.38 -21.27
CA PHE A 267 -40.30 2.45 -21.46
C PHE A 267 -39.02 3.19 -21.86
N SER A 268 -39.11 4.15 -22.79
CA SER A 268 -37.99 4.97 -23.23
C SER A 268 -37.36 5.79 -22.09
N ILE A 269 -38.19 6.39 -21.23
CA ILE A 269 -37.72 7.10 -20.03
C ILE A 269 -36.96 6.15 -19.10
N THR A 270 -37.48 4.95 -18.91
CA THR A 270 -36.85 3.91 -18.09
C THR A 270 -35.48 3.52 -18.65
N VAL A 271 -35.38 3.28 -19.96
CA VAL A 271 -34.09 2.97 -20.61
C VAL A 271 -33.07 4.08 -20.36
N LEU A 272 -33.45 5.35 -20.52
CA LEU A 272 -32.54 6.49 -20.27
C LEU A 272 -31.95 6.47 -18.84
N LEU A 273 -32.77 6.17 -17.83
CA LEU A 273 -32.33 6.08 -16.43
C LEU A 273 -31.31 4.94 -16.23
N PHE A 274 -31.55 3.78 -16.85
CA PHE A 274 -30.64 2.65 -16.76
C PHE A 274 -29.36 2.85 -17.57
N MET A 275 -29.40 3.59 -18.68
CA MET A 275 -28.20 3.96 -19.43
C MET A 275 -27.25 4.81 -18.55
N GLU A 276 -27.77 5.82 -17.86
CA GLU A 276 -26.99 6.64 -16.93
C GLU A 276 -26.45 5.81 -15.76
N SER A 277 -27.29 4.97 -15.17
CA SER A 277 -26.92 4.09 -14.05
C SER A 277 -25.90 3.02 -14.44
N SER A 278 -25.81 2.65 -15.72
CA SER A 278 -24.81 1.72 -16.25
C SER A 278 -23.45 2.36 -16.44
N LEU A 279 -23.43 3.67 -16.72
CA LEU A 279 -22.24 4.44 -17.06
C LEU A 279 -21.60 5.07 -15.82
N LEU A 280 -22.37 5.87 -15.08
CA LEU A 280 -21.86 6.79 -14.06
C LEU A 280 -21.13 6.10 -12.92
N PRO A 281 -21.69 5.08 -12.24
CA PRO A 281 -21.03 4.49 -11.08
C PRO A 281 -19.67 3.88 -11.43
N ARG A 282 -19.53 3.30 -12.63
CA ARG A 282 -18.27 2.68 -13.09
C ARG A 282 -17.19 3.71 -13.31
N LEU A 283 -17.54 4.83 -13.96
CA LEU A 283 -16.59 5.91 -14.19
C LEU A 283 -16.29 6.66 -12.90
N ASP A 284 -17.29 6.93 -12.06
CA ASP A 284 -17.09 7.59 -10.78
C ASP A 284 -16.11 6.81 -9.89
N GLU A 285 -16.21 5.49 -9.80
CA GLU A 285 -15.25 4.66 -9.05
C GLU A 285 -13.80 4.80 -9.59
N CYS A 286 -13.64 4.87 -10.92
CA CYS A 286 -12.33 5.08 -11.54
C CYS A 286 -11.78 6.49 -11.26
N PHE A 287 -12.62 7.51 -11.38
CA PHE A 287 -12.26 8.90 -11.08
C PHE A 287 -11.92 9.09 -9.59
N ASP A 288 -12.70 8.49 -8.69
CA ASP A 288 -12.47 8.58 -7.25
C ASP A 288 -11.15 7.91 -6.85
N LEU A 289 -10.81 6.76 -7.45
CA LEU A 289 -9.50 6.13 -7.27
C LEU A 289 -8.37 7.05 -7.77
N ALA A 290 -8.51 7.62 -8.96
CA ALA A 290 -7.51 8.49 -9.55
C ALA A 290 -7.25 9.73 -8.68
N LEU A 291 -8.31 10.43 -8.25
CA LEU A 291 -8.22 11.60 -7.37
C LEU A 291 -7.66 11.24 -5.99
N SER A 292 -8.06 10.09 -5.42
CA SER A 292 -7.50 9.61 -4.14
C SER A 292 -6.00 9.32 -4.26
N THR A 293 -5.58 8.79 -5.41
CA THR A 293 -4.16 8.57 -5.70
C THR A 293 -3.42 9.90 -5.72
N LEU A 294 -3.89 10.90 -6.48
CA LEU A 294 -3.25 12.23 -6.51
C LEU A 294 -3.21 12.89 -5.14
N MET A 295 -4.29 12.79 -4.36
CA MET A 295 -4.34 13.32 -3.00
C MET A 295 -3.26 12.70 -2.11
N PHE A 296 -3.06 11.38 -2.17
CA PHE A 296 -1.98 10.72 -1.44
C PHE A 296 -0.60 11.30 -1.80
N HIS A 297 -0.37 11.63 -3.08
CA HIS A 297 0.89 12.22 -3.52
C HIS A 297 1.06 13.66 -3.02
N LEU A 298 0.01 14.48 -3.08
CA LEU A 298 0.02 15.84 -2.53
C LEU A 298 0.33 15.81 -1.03
N THR A 299 -0.41 14.99 -0.28
CA THR A 299 -0.19 14.85 1.15
C THR A 299 1.23 14.40 1.46
N PHE A 300 1.79 13.46 0.69
CA PHE A 300 3.19 13.06 0.85
C PHE A 300 4.15 14.25 0.69
N TYR A 301 3.98 15.06 -0.36
CA TYR A 301 4.88 16.18 -0.62
C TYR A 301 4.69 17.33 0.36
N ASP A 302 3.47 17.57 0.84
CA ASP A 302 3.20 18.53 1.92
C ASP A 302 3.90 18.09 3.22
N ASP A 303 3.79 16.81 3.59
CA ASP A 303 4.46 16.23 4.76
C ASP A 303 6.00 16.30 4.62
N LEU A 304 6.51 16.09 3.40
CA LEU A 304 7.93 16.20 3.08
C LEU A 304 8.45 17.63 3.27
N LEU A 305 7.72 18.64 2.77
CA LEU A 305 8.06 20.05 2.96
C LEU A 305 8.01 20.45 4.44
N GLU A 306 7.02 19.97 5.19
CA GLU A 306 6.94 20.21 6.63
C GLU A 306 8.16 19.62 7.35
N LYS A 307 8.53 18.38 7.01
CA LYS A 307 9.75 17.74 7.54
C LYS A 307 11.01 18.54 7.21
N GLN A 308 11.19 18.95 5.95
CA GLN A 308 12.32 19.78 5.56
C GLN A 308 12.39 21.09 6.35
N ASN A 309 11.29 21.83 6.44
CA ASN A 309 11.24 23.10 7.16
C ASN A 309 11.60 22.93 8.64
N ARG A 310 11.14 21.84 9.29
CA ARG A 310 11.52 21.53 10.67
C ARG A 310 13.01 21.20 10.79
N TYR A 311 13.55 20.42 9.88
CA TYR A 311 14.95 20.01 9.88
C TYR A 311 15.91 21.17 9.58
N GLU A 312 15.53 22.11 8.72
CA GLU A 312 16.31 23.33 8.46
C GLU A 312 16.39 24.28 9.66
N GLN A 313 15.34 24.29 10.50
CA GLN A 313 15.33 25.05 11.75
C GLN A 313 16.18 24.40 12.85
N GLU A 314 16.55 23.12 12.70
CA GLU A 314 17.48 22.48 13.63
C GLU A 314 18.90 23.01 13.38
N MET A 315 19.53 23.56 14.42
CA MET A 315 20.90 24.08 14.34
C MET A 315 21.87 22.98 13.85
N PRO A 316 22.79 23.26 12.91
CA PRO A 316 23.79 22.27 12.44
C PRO A 316 24.61 21.64 13.57
N GLN A 317 24.82 22.38 14.66
CA GLN A 317 25.48 21.90 15.88
C GLN A 317 24.71 20.75 16.56
N LYS A 318 23.38 20.81 16.55
CA LYS A 318 22.51 19.75 17.09
C LYS A 318 22.68 18.45 16.31
N TRP A 319 22.82 18.55 14.98
CA TRP A 319 22.97 17.39 14.11
C TRP A 319 24.30 16.68 14.30
N GLN A 320 25.38 17.45 14.40
CA GLN A 320 26.70 16.91 14.71
C GLN A 320 26.73 16.27 16.10
N ALA A 321 26.08 16.91 17.09
CA ALA A 321 25.97 16.37 18.44
C ALA A 321 25.15 15.06 18.49
N GLU A 322 24.04 14.98 17.75
CA GLU A 322 23.25 13.74 17.61
C GLU A 322 24.08 12.61 17.00
N LYS A 323 24.81 12.89 15.90
CA LYS A 323 25.68 11.90 15.26
C LYS A 323 26.79 11.43 16.19
N GLN A 324 27.48 12.37 16.84
CA GLN A 324 28.53 12.05 17.80
C GLN A 324 28.00 11.23 18.98
N SER A 325 26.79 11.52 19.45
CA SER A 325 26.14 10.75 20.52
C SER A 325 25.84 9.32 20.08
N LEU A 326 25.34 9.11 18.86
CA LEU A 326 25.11 7.78 18.29
C LEU A 326 26.41 6.98 18.16
N ASP A 327 27.46 7.60 17.62
CA ASP A 327 28.77 6.96 17.46
C ASP A 327 29.40 6.63 18.83
N GLN A 328 29.22 7.51 19.82
CA GLN A 328 29.68 7.27 21.18
C GLN A 328 28.91 6.13 21.85
N LEU A 329 27.60 6.01 21.62
CA LEU A 329 26.79 4.89 22.11
C LEU A 329 27.21 3.59 21.44
N ARG A 330 27.43 3.57 20.12
CA ARG A 330 27.96 2.38 19.41
C ARG A 330 29.25 1.89 20.05
N SER A 331 30.23 2.78 20.18
CA SER A 331 31.52 2.46 20.77
C SER A 331 31.40 1.94 22.22
N GLN A 332 30.37 2.34 22.96
CA GLN A 332 30.12 1.81 24.29
C GLN A 332 29.56 0.39 24.26
N ILE A 333 28.60 0.12 23.38
CA ILE A 333 28.03 -1.22 23.20
C ILE A 333 29.13 -2.19 22.71
N ASP A 334 29.98 -1.76 21.78
CA ASP A 334 31.12 -2.55 21.28
C ASP A 334 32.10 -2.96 22.39
N LYS A 335 32.35 -2.07 23.36
CA LYS A 335 33.21 -2.37 24.52
C LYS A 335 32.58 -3.43 25.44
N VAL A 336 31.27 -3.33 25.70
CA VAL A 336 30.56 -4.31 26.51
C VAL A 336 30.56 -5.67 25.80
N GLN A 337 30.33 -5.69 24.48
CA GLN A 337 30.42 -6.90 23.68
C GLN A 337 31.81 -7.55 23.77
N THR A 338 32.88 -6.75 23.68
CA THR A 338 34.26 -7.25 23.77
C THR A 338 34.55 -7.95 25.11
N GLU A 339 34.05 -7.40 26.23
CA GLU A 339 34.22 -8.03 27.55
C GLU A 339 33.44 -9.35 27.65
N ILE A 340 32.22 -9.40 27.11
CA ILE A 340 31.41 -10.62 27.06
C ILE A 340 32.09 -11.69 26.20
N ASP A 341 32.59 -11.32 25.03
CA ASP A 341 33.32 -12.22 24.13
C ASP A 341 34.55 -12.81 24.84
N THR A 342 35.25 -12.01 25.65
CA THR A 342 36.41 -12.47 26.43
C THR A 342 36.02 -13.55 27.45
N ILE A 343 34.89 -13.38 28.14
CA ILE A 343 34.36 -14.35 29.11
C ILE A 343 33.97 -15.65 28.40
N LEU A 344 33.21 -15.55 27.29
CA LEU A 344 32.76 -16.71 26.52
C LEU A 344 33.92 -17.49 25.88
N ASN A 345 34.94 -16.78 25.39
CA ASN A 345 36.14 -17.39 24.81
C ASN A 345 36.98 -18.10 25.87
N SER A 346 37.16 -17.50 27.05
CA SER A 346 37.95 -18.09 28.15
C SER A 346 37.41 -19.44 28.60
N ILE A 347 36.07 -19.59 28.62
CA ILE A 347 35.38 -20.85 28.96
C ILE A 347 35.53 -21.88 27.83
N SER A 348 35.43 -21.43 26.57
CA SER A 348 35.56 -22.32 25.41
C SER A 348 36.99 -22.86 25.23
N THR A 349 38.01 -22.12 25.67
CA THR A 349 39.41 -22.58 25.67
C THR A 349 39.75 -23.52 26.83
N SER A 350 38.98 -23.54 27.91
CA SER A 350 39.18 -24.50 29.02
C SER A 350 38.51 -25.86 28.79
N GLU A 351 37.59 -25.95 27.82
CA GLU A 351 36.90 -27.20 27.44
C GLU A 351 37.68 -28.01 26.37
N LYS A 352 38.81 -27.49 25.88
CA LYS A 352 39.76 -28.18 24.99
C LYS A 352 41.02 -28.53 25.75
#